data_AF-A0A2D8M448-F1
#
_entry.id   AF-A0A2D8M448-F1
#
_cell.length_a   1.000
_cell.length_b   1.000
_cell.length_c   1.000
_cell.angle_alpha   90.00
_cell.angle_beta   90.00
_cell.angle_gamma   90.00
#
_symmetry.space_group_name_H-M   'P 1'
#
loop_
_entity.id
_entity.type
_entity.pdbx_description
1 polymer ?
#
loop_
_entity_poly.entity_id
_entity_poly.type
_entity_poly.pdbx_seq_one_letter_code
_entity_poly.pdbx_strand_id
1 'polypeptide(L)'
;MTSQQWPKITVEADLPSIECPTHVLQWIENLPADVLEIVSKVSENGGGIWIVGGAVRDVCLGLEVHDIDFAVTLEPEQMMDLFPDSIATGIEYG
;
A
#
# COMPACT_ATOMS: atom_id res chain seq x y z
N MET A 1 -18.63 15.93 -12.35
CA MET A 1 -18.11 14.98 -11.35
C MET A 1 -18.52 13.60 -11.84
N THR A 2 -17.63 12.94 -12.58
CA THR A 2 -17.88 11.58 -13.06
C THR A 2 -17.86 10.65 -11.86
N SER A 3 -19.02 10.13 -11.48
CA SER A 3 -19.10 8.98 -10.57
C SER A 3 -18.34 7.85 -11.24
N GLN A 4 -17.13 7.58 -10.77
CA GLN A 4 -16.34 6.46 -11.26
C GLN A 4 -17.11 5.20 -10.85
N GLN A 5 -17.88 4.68 -11.80
CA GLN A 5 -18.68 3.48 -11.64
C GLN A 5 -17.69 2.34 -11.37
N TRP A 6 -17.85 1.67 -10.23
CA TRP A 6 -17.12 0.45 -9.93
C TRP A 6 -17.21 -0.47 -11.16
N PRO A 7 -16.11 -1.12 -11.57
CA PRO A 7 -16.13 -1.99 -12.73
C PRO A 7 -17.29 -3.00 -12.61
N LYS A 8 -17.89 -3.31 -13.77
CA LYS A 8 -18.97 -4.30 -13.88
C LYS A 8 -18.57 -5.54 -13.07
N ILE A 9 -19.44 -5.98 -12.16
CA ILE A 9 -19.23 -7.18 -11.35
C ILE A 9 -18.78 -8.30 -12.30
N THR A 10 -17.54 -8.74 -12.13
CA THR A 10 -16.93 -9.79 -12.92
C THR A 10 -17.62 -11.12 -12.64
N VAL A 11 -17.37 -12.12 -13.48
CA VAL A 11 -17.73 -13.50 -13.15
C VAL A 11 -17.17 -13.80 -11.75
N GLU A 12 -17.99 -14.38 -10.88
CA GLU A 12 -17.56 -14.82 -9.54
C GLU A 12 -16.28 -15.65 -9.71
N ALA A 13 -15.26 -15.37 -8.90
CA ALA A 13 -14.06 -16.19 -8.92
C ALA A 13 -14.44 -17.64 -8.59
N ASP A 14 -13.62 -18.61 -9.00
CA ASP A 14 -13.87 -20.02 -8.67
C ASP A 14 -13.84 -20.30 -7.14
N LEU A 15 -13.55 -19.28 -6.33
CA LEU A 15 -13.54 -19.28 -4.87
C LEU A 15 -14.49 -18.22 -4.32
N PRO A 16 -15.32 -18.55 -3.32
CA PRO A 16 -16.14 -17.56 -2.63
C PRO A 16 -15.24 -16.56 -1.90
N SER A 17 -15.65 -15.30 -1.89
CA SER A 17 -15.00 -14.28 -1.07
C SER A 17 -15.07 -14.66 0.41
N ILE A 18 -13.96 -14.51 1.11
CA ILE A 18 -13.90 -14.62 2.57
C ILE A 18 -13.90 -13.23 3.18
N GLU A 19 -14.44 -13.11 4.40
CA GLU A 19 -14.26 -11.88 5.18
C GLU A 19 -12.77 -11.64 5.44
N CYS A 20 -12.39 -10.37 5.54
CA CYS A 20 -11.01 -10.00 5.86
C CYS A 20 -10.62 -10.62 7.22
N PRO A 21 -9.56 -11.44 7.29
CA PRO A 21 -9.19 -12.10 8.53
C PRO A 21 -8.88 -11.11 9.66
N THR A 22 -9.29 -11.43 10.89
CA THR A 22 -9.12 -10.51 12.04
C THR A 22 -7.67 -10.14 12.30
N HIS A 23 -6.72 -11.05 12.09
CA HIS A 23 -5.30 -10.76 12.28
C HIS A 23 -4.77 -9.73 11.27
N VAL A 24 -5.37 -9.60 10.09
CA VAL A 24 -5.05 -8.54 9.13
C VAL A 24 -5.49 -7.18 9.66
N LEU A 25 -6.70 -7.09 10.22
CA LEU A 25 -7.19 -5.86 10.84
C LEU A 25 -6.34 -5.46 12.04
N GLN A 26 -5.99 -6.42 12.91
CA GLN A 26 -5.11 -6.18 14.04
C GLN A 26 -3.72 -5.72 13.61
N TRP A 27 -3.18 -6.26 12.52
CA TRP A 27 -1.90 -5.81 11.99
C TRP A 27 -1.96 -4.36 11.50
N ILE A 28 -3.04 -3.96 10.79
CA ILE A 28 -3.26 -2.58 10.36
C ILE A 28 -3.32 -1.63 11.56
N GLU A 29 -4.04 -2.00 12.63
CA GLU A 29 -4.15 -1.19 13.86
C GLU A 29 -2.82 -1.02 14.60
N ASN A 30 -1.88 -1.95 14.41
CA ASN A 30 -0.57 -1.95 15.06
C ASN A 30 0.56 -1.51 14.13
N LEU A 31 0.24 -0.90 12.98
CA LEU A 31 1.27 -0.37 12.09
C LEU A 31 2.13 0.68 12.83
N PRO A 32 3.46 0.64 12.65
CA PRO A 32 4.36 1.64 13.20
C PRO A 32 3.99 3.09 12.83
N ALA A 33 4.30 4.04 13.71
CA ALA A 33 3.92 5.44 13.51
C ALA A 33 4.63 6.11 12.31
N ASP A 34 5.87 5.69 12.03
CA ASP A 34 6.66 6.11 10.87
C ASP A 34 6.03 5.64 9.54
N VAL A 35 5.44 4.44 9.50
CA VAL A 35 4.64 3.97 8.35
C VAL A 35 3.45 4.90 8.10
N LEU A 36 2.74 5.29 9.16
CA LEU A 36 1.60 6.22 9.05
C LEU A 36 2.04 7.62 8.62
N GLU A 37 3.22 8.08 9.05
CA GLU A 37 3.81 9.35 8.64
C GLU A 37 4.11 9.38 7.13
N ILE A 38 4.71 8.31 6.59
CA ILE A 38 4.97 8.17 5.15
C ILE A 38 3.65 8.24 4.36
N VAL A 39 2.63 7.50 4.82
CA VAL A 39 1.30 7.49 4.19
C VAL A 39 0.66 8.87 4.20
N SER A 40 0.66 9.56 5.35
CA SER A 40 0.10 10.91 5.47
C SER A 40 0.80 11.87 4.52
N LYS A 41 2.15 11.85 4.50
CA LYS A 41 2.96 12.77 3.71
C LYS A 41 2.75 12.59 2.20
N VAL A 42 2.67 11.34 1.71
CA VAL A 42 2.36 11.09 0.29
C VAL A 42 0.94 11.53 -0.05
N SER A 43 -0.05 11.20 0.81
CA SER A 43 -1.46 11.56 0.59
C SER A 43 -1.69 13.07 0.59
N GLU A 44 -1.07 13.81 1.52
CA GLU A 44 -1.19 15.27 1.63
C GLU A 44 -0.60 16.01 0.43
N ASN A 45 0.35 15.39 -0.27
CA ASN A 45 0.94 15.90 -1.51
C ASN A 45 0.22 15.39 -2.78
N GLY A 46 -0.98 14.83 -2.63
CA GLY A 46 -1.84 14.43 -3.74
C GLY A 46 -1.48 13.08 -4.37
N GLY A 47 -0.58 12.31 -3.76
CA GLY A 47 -0.22 10.96 -4.18
C GLY A 47 -1.17 9.89 -3.63
N GLY A 48 -1.46 8.87 -4.43
CA GLY A 48 -1.99 7.61 -3.92
C GLY A 48 -0.86 6.73 -3.38
N ILE A 49 -1.13 5.98 -2.32
CA ILE A 49 -0.17 5.08 -1.66
C ILE A 49 -0.87 3.80 -1.17
N TRP A 50 -0.23 2.65 -1.39
CA TRP A 50 -0.76 1.34 -0.99
C TRP A 50 0.36 0.47 -0.47
N ILE A 51 0.11 -0.26 0.62
CA ILE A 51 0.97 -1.38 1.01
C ILE A 51 0.73 -2.53 0.02
N VAL A 52 1.81 -3.08 -0.52
CA VAL A 52 1.76 -4.12 -1.55
C VAL A 52 2.72 -5.27 -1.22
N GLY A 53 2.78 -6.25 -2.13
CA GLY A 53 3.85 -7.24 -2.12
C GLY A 53 3.80 -8.23 -0.96
N GLY A 54 4.99 -8.53 -0.42
CA GLY A 54 5.20 -9.56 0.59
C GLY A 54 4.42 -9.31 1.88
N ALA A 55 4.37 -8.07 2.34
CA ALA A 55 3.63 -7.69 3.55
C ALA A 55 2.16 -8.11 3.50
N VAL A 56 1.47 -7.84 2.38
CA VAL A 56 0.06 -8.20 2.21
C VAL A 56 -0.13 -9.71 2.19
N ARG A 57 0.74 -10.45 1.50
CA ARG A 57 0.72 -11.91 1.49
C ARG A 57 0.92 -12.47 2.90
N ASP A 58 1.96 -12.02 3.59
CA ASP A 58 2.40 -12.57 4.87
C ASP A 58 1.38 -12.29 5.96
N VAL A 59 0.84 -11.07 6.02
CA VAL A 59 -0.25 -10.76 6.94
C VAL A 59 -1.49 -11.60 6.61
N CYS A 60 -1.87 -11.79 5.33
CA CYS A 60 -3.02 -12.63 5.00
C CYS A 60 -2.82 -14.09 5.42
N LEU A 61 -1.59 -14.60 5.34
CA LEU A 61 -1.22 -15.95 5.76
C LEU A 61 -1.02 -16.10 7.29
N GLY A 62 -1.08 -15.00 8.05
CA GLY A 62 -0.83 -15.00 9.49
C GLY A 62 0.66 -15.21 9.84
N LEU A 63 1.55 -14.83 8.92
CA LEU A 63 2.99 -14.86 9.10
C LEU A 63 3.51 -13.50 9.62
N GLU A 64 4.72 -13.51 10.14
CA GLU A 64 5.42 -12.28 10.52
C GLU A 64 5.78 -11.46 9.27
N VAL A 65 5.49 -10.16 9.30
CA VAL A 65 5.84 -9.22 8.23
C VAL A 65 7.19 -8.59 8.58
N HIS A 66 8.18 -8.78 7.71
CA HIS A 66 9.53 -8.25 7.92
C HIS A 66 9.77 -6.91 7.22
N ASP A 67 9.23 -6.77 6.00
CA ASP A 67 9.40 -5.60 5.15
C ASP A 67 8.03 -5.09 4.68
N ILE A 68 7.89 -3.77 4.56
CA ILE A 68 6.69 -3.10 4.04
C ILE A 68 7.06 -2.32 2.79
N ASP A 69 6.55 -2.77 1.65
CA ASP A 69 6.71 -2.08 0.37
C ASP A 69 5.49 -1.22 0.08
N PHE A 70 5.73 -0.03 -0.46
CA PHE A 70 4.68 0.84 -0.97
C PHE A 70 4.70 0.90 -2.48
N ALA A 71 3.51 0.84 -3.08
CA ALA A 71 3.28 1.38 -4.42
C ALA A 71 2.72 2.80 -4.26
N VAL A 72 3.23 3.74 -5.06
CA VAL A 72 2.78 5.14 -5.05
C VAL A 72 2.46 5.62 -6.47
N THR A 73 1.64 6.67 -6.58
CA THR A 73 1.39 7.32 -7.88
C THR A 73 2.33 8.48 -8.17
N LEU A 74 3.19 8.86 -7.22
CA LEU A 74 4.15 9.94 -7.39
C LEU A 74 5.37 9.43 -8.17
N GLU A 75 5.92 10.28 -9.03
CA GLU A 75 7.14 9.98 -9.76
C GLU A 75 8.35 9.95 -8.80
N PRO A 76 9.44 9.21 -9.12
CA PRO A 76 10.61 9.10 -8.26
C PRO A 76 11.19 10.46 -7.83
N GLU A 77 11.26 11.44 -8.74
CA GLU A 77 11.75 12.80 -8.43
C GLU A 77 10.92 13.48 -7.33
N GLN A 78 9.58 13.31 -7.38
CA GLN A 78 8.67 13.87 -6.37
C GLN A 78 8.84 13.17 -5.02
N MET A 79 9.07 11.85 -5.03
CA MET A 79 9.36 11.09 -3.81
C MET A 79 10.68 11.51 -3.17
N MET A 80 11.72 11.75 -3.98
CA MET A 80 13.02 12.24 -3.50
C MET A 80 12.90 13.64 -2.87
N ASP A 81 12.09 14.53 -3.47
CA ASP A 81 11.82 15.87 -2.92
C ASP A 81 11.07 15.79 -1.57
N LEU A 82 10.13 14.85 -1.45
CA LEU A 82 9.39 14.64 -0.20
C LEU A 82 10.27 14.03 0.89
N PHE A 83 11.18 13.12 0.54
CA PHE A 83 12.01 12.38 1.50
C PHE A 83 13.49 12.62 1.18
N PRO A 84 14.10 13.74 1.60
CA PRO A 84 15.45 14.11 1.20
C PRO A 84 16.55 13.17 1.75
N ASP A 85 16.26 12.40 2.80
CA ASP A 85 17.16 11.38 3.36
C ASP A 85 17.01 10.01 2.67
N SER A 86 16.26 9.93 1.57
CA SER A 86 16.06 8.70 0.80
C SER A 86 17.31 8.27 0.04
N ILE A 87 17.44 6.97 -0.17
CA ILE A 87 18.54 6.36 -0.91
C ILE A 87 18.11 6.22 -2.37
N ALA A 88 18.72 7.01 -3.26
CA ALA A 88 18.43 7.07 -4.70
C ALA A 88 18.94 5.86 -5.50
N THR A 89 18.69 4.64 -5.02
CA THR A 89 19.01 3.40 -5.74
C THR A 89 17.76 2.85 -6.38
N GLY A 90 17.82 2.50 -7.67
CA GLY A 90 16.69 1.86 -8.37
C GLY A 90 15.70 2.82 -9.03
N ILE A 91 15.94 4.13 -9.01
CA ILE A 91 15.10 5.16 -9.65
C ILE A 91 14.74 4.82 -11.11
N GLU A 92 15.67 4.20 -11.86
CA GLU A 92 15.44 3.79 -13.25
C GLU A 92 14.34 2.73 -13.43
N TYR A 93 13.94 2.05 -12.35
CA TYR A 93 12.95 0.98 -12.35
C TYR A 93 11.60 1.38 -11.73
N GLY A 94 11.50 2.62 -11.23
CA GLY A 94 10.39 3.09 -10.41
C GLY A 94 10.76 3.03 -8.93
#